data_AF-A0A0C9TPR8-F1
#
_entry.id   AF-A0A0C9TPR8-F1
#
_cell.length_a   1.000
_cell.length_b   1.000
_cell.length_c   1.000
_cell.angle_alpha   90.00
_cell.angle_beta   90.00
_cell.angle_gamma   90.00
#
_symmetry.space_group_name_H-M   'P 1'
#
loop_
_entity.id
_entity.type
_entity.pdbx_description
1 polymer ?
#
loop_
_entity_poly.entity_id
_entity_poly.type
_entity_poly.pdbx_seq_one_letter_code
_entity_poly.pdbx_strand_id
1 'polypeptide(L)'
;MQGGYTAETTYTSLLTRFDEPTLTRPFTLIESKVQQLKEYVAKWLQFQSLWDLEAEYVFNRLGEDLKLWQQLLTEIKRTRSTFDTSETQKSLGVCIIDYEQVQSRVNAKYDAWQRDILSRFGVKLGNAMKDVHALITKARNELEHQSIEGLVGRR
;
A
#
# COMPACT_ATOMS: atom_id res chain seq x y z
N MET A 1 19.17 51.22 53.83
CA MET A 1 17.71 51.36 53.70
C MET A 1 17.24 50.31 52.70
N GLN A 2 16.44 49.36 53.18
CA GLN A 2 15.91 48.24 52.40
C GLN A 2 14.85 48.76 51.42
N GLY A 3 15.13 48.67 50.11
CA GLY A 3 14.12 48.84 49.07
C GLY A 3 13.34 47.54 48.93
N GLY A 4 12.13 47.52 49.47
CA GLY A 4 11.24 46.36 49.39
C GLY A 4 10.90 46.03 47.94
N TYR A 5 11.28 44.84 47.49
CA TYR A 5 10.70 44.22 46.31
C TYR A 5 9.25 43.90 46.63
N THR A 6 8.32 44.76 46.20
CA THR A 6 6.90 44.42 46.16
C THR A 6 6.72 43.29 45.15
N ALA A 7 6.84 42.05 45.61
CA ALA A 7 6.49 40.88 44.82
C ALA A 7 4.99 40.96 44.54
N GLU A 8 4.62 41.20 43.29
CA GLU A 8 3.22 41.20 42.86
C GLU A 8 2.54 39.91 43.33
N THR A 9 1.53 40.03 44.19
CA THR A 9 0.67 38.93 44.67
C THR A 9 -0.37 38.59 43.60
N THR A 10 0.08 38.26 42.41
CA THR A 10 -0.76 37.81 41.31
C THR A 10 -0.32 36.40 40.95
N TYR A 11 -1.26 35.49 40.67
CA TYR A 11 -0.94 34.10 40.31
C TYR A 11 0.08 33.99 39.15
N THR A 12 0.15 35.00 38.29
CA THR A 12 1.13 35.12 37.20
C THR A 12 2.58 35.22 37.69
N SER A 13 2.86 35.83 38.85
CA SER A 13 4.21 35.94 39.43
C SER A 13 4.73 34.62 40.02
N LEU A 14 3.86 33.61 40.15
CA LEU A 14 4.27 32.25 40.49
C LEU A 14 4.96 31.56 39.31
N LEU A 15 4.63 31.94 38.06
CA LEU A 15 5.28 31.40 36.86
C LEU A 15 6.79 31.71 36.85
N THR A 16 7.19 32.88 37.34
CA THR A 16 8.59 33.30 37.46
C THR A 16 9.34 32.65 38.64
N ARG A 17 8.63 31.88 39.49
CA ARG A 17 9.20 31.17 40.64
C ARG A 17 9.38 29.67 40.39
N PHE A 18 8.95 29.16 39.24
CA PHE A 18 9.23 27.77 38.86
C PHE A 18 10.68 27.66 38.43
N ASP A 19 11.35 26.62 38.93
CA ASP A 19 12.66 26.23 38.41
C ASP A 19 12.52 25.83 36.94
N GLU A 20 13.44 26.30 36.10
CA GLU A 20 13.52 25.99 34.67
C GLU A 20 13.22 24.52 34.30
N PRO A 21 13.78 23.48 34.98
CA PRO A 21 13.48 22.08 34.68
C PRO A 21 11.99 21.69 34.85
N THR A 22 11.24 22.41 35.69
CA THR A 22 9.81 22.16 35.93
C THR A 22 8.96 22.55 34.73
N LEU A 23 9.38 23.57 33.97
CA LEU A 23 8.73 24.00 32.74
C LEU A 23 9.25 23.22 31.53
N THR A 24 10.57 23.01 31.45
CA THR A 24 11.19 22.35 30.28
C THR A 24 10.75 20.89 30.13
N ARG A 25 10.60 20.15 31.23
CA ARG A 25 10.26 18.71 31.19
C ARG A 25 8.89 18.42 30.53
N PRO A 26 7.78 19.10 30.87
CA PRO A 26 6.53 18.99 30.13
C PRO A 26 6.66 19.29 28.63
N PHE A 27 7.38 20.34 28.25
CA PHE A 27 7.60 20.67 26.83
C PHE A 27 8.35 19.55 26.09
N THR A 28 9.42 19.02 26.68
CA THR A 28 10.16 17.88 26.10
C THR A 28 9.29 16.64 25.95
N LEU A 29 8.41 16.36 26.93
CA LEU A 29 7.47 15.23 26.85
C LEU A 29 6.43 15.44 25.73
N ILE A 30 5.91 16.66 25.56
CA ILE A 30 4.99 17.01 24.48
C ILE A 30 5.69 16.85 23.12
N GLU A 31 6.90 17.39 22.97
CA GLU A 31 7.68 17.26 21.73
C GLU A 31 7.95 15.79 21.37
N SER A 32 8.32 14.97 22.36
CA SER A 32 8.50 13.53 22.15
C SER A 32 7.21 12.84 21.66
N LYS A 33 6.05 13.22 22.22
CA LYS A 33 4.76 12.69 21.78
C LYS A 33 4.39 13.16 20.38
N VAL A 34 4.63 14.43 20.04
CA VAL A 34 4.45 14.96 18.69
C VAL A 34 5.34 14.22 17.70
N GLN A 35 6.58 13.92 18.07
CA GLN A 35 7.52 13.17 17.23
C GLN A 35 7.04 11.74 16.95
N GLN A 36 6.56 11.01 17.97
CA GLN A 36 5.95 9.69 17.78
C GLN A 36 4.74 9.74 16.83
N LEU A 37 3.95 10.80 16.92
CA LEU A 37 2.78 11.05 16.06
C LEU A 37 3.22 11.28 14.61
N LYS A 38 4.23 12.13 14.39
CA LYS A 38 4.83 12.37 13.07
C LYS A 38 5.40 11.10 12.46
N GLU A 39 6.12 10.30 13.23
CA GLU A 39 6.67 9.01 12.76
C GLU A 39 5.57 8.02 12.38
N TYR A 40 4.49 7.97 13.15
CA TYR A 40 3.35 7.12 12.81
C TYR A 40 2.66 7.59 11.52
N VAL A 41 2.40 8.90 11.38
CA VAL A 41 1.83 9.48 10.16
C VAL A 41 2.76 9.30 8.95
N ALA A 42 4.08 9.36 9.14
CA ALA A 42 5.05 9.13 8.07
C ALA A 42 4.96 7.70 7.50
N LYS A 43 4.64 6.69 8.33
CA LYS A 43 4.35 5.33 7.83
C LYS A 43 3.17 5.35 6.87
N TRP A 44 2.13 6.14 7.16
CA TRP A 44 0.98 6.31 6.28
C TRP A 44 1.32 7.07 4.99
N LEU A 45 2.18 8.09 5.06
CA LEU A 45 2.66 8.84 3.89
C LEU A 45 3.51 8.00 2.94
N GLN A 46 4.25 7.00 3.40
CA GLN A 46 4.97 6.07 2.50
C GLN A 46 4.00 5.35 1.55
N PHE A 47 2.76 5.11 1.99
CA PHE A 47 1.75 4.51 1.13
C PHE A 47 1.15 5.49 0.13
N GLN A 48 1.42 6.81 0.21
CA GLN A 48 1.09 7.76 -0.86
C GLN A 48 1.74 7.37 -2.19
N SER A 49 2.91 6.73 -2.16
CA SER A 49 3.57 6.22 -3.37
C SER A 49 2.72 5.21 -4.17
N LEU A 50 1.82 4.47 -3.50
CA LEU A 50 0.85 3.59 -4.18
C LEU A 50 -0.28 4.38 -4.85
N TRP A 51 -0.57 5.59 -4.36
CA TRP A 51 -1.56 6.50 -4.94
C TRP A 51 -1.02 7.23 -6.16
N ASP A 52 0.26 7.59 -6.11
CA ASP A 52 0.96 8.30 -7.19
C ASP A 52 1.40 7.36 -8.32
N LEU A 53 1.26 6.04 -8.12
CA LEU A 53 1.54 5.08 -9.18
C LEU A 53 0.46 5.22 -10.26
N GLU A 54 0.86 5.61 -11.46
CA GLU A 54 -0.05 5.70 -12.59
C GLU A 54 -0.29 4.29 -13.16
N ALA A 55 -1.55 3.86 -13.20
CA ALA A 55 -1.90 2.50 -13.63
C ALA A 55 -1.40 2.23 -15.06
N GLU A 56 -1.49 3.22 -15.95
CA GLU A 56 -0.97 3.13 -17.31
C GLU A 56 0.54 2.90 -17.36
N TYR A 57 1.33 3.54 -16.50
CA TYR A 57 2.76 3.31 -16.43
C TYR A 57 3.09 1.86 -16.05
N VAL A 58 2.38 1.31 -15.06
CA VAL A 58 2.53 -0.09 -14.66
C VAL A 58 2.14 -1.02 -15.81
N PHE A 59 1.01 -0.77 -16.48
CA PHE A 59 0.57 -1.58 -17.60
C PHE A 59 1.54 -1.56 -18.78
N ASN A 60 2.08 -0.38 -19.12
CA ASN A 60 3.08 -0.23 -20.17
C ASN A 60 4.36 -1.03 -19.84
N ARG A 61 4.74 -1.09 -18.56
CA ARG A 61 5.91 -1.86 -18.13
C ARG A 61 5.68 -3.37 -18.12
N LEU A 62 4.47 -3.83 -17.79
CA LEU A 62 4.12 -5.25 -17.80
C LEU A 62 3.99 -5.81 -19.23
N GLY A 63 3.51 -5.01 -20.18
CA GLY A 63 3.37 -5.40 -21.58
C GLY A 63 2.53 -6.68 -21.77
N GLU A 64 3.05 -7.64 -22.54
CA GLU A 64 2.43 -8.94 -22.83
C GLU A 64 2.97 -10.10 -21.99
N ASP A 65 3.89 -9.87 -21.06
CA ASP A 65 4.50 -10.95 -20.27
C ASP A 65 3.58 -11.43 -19.14
N LEU A 66 2.79 -12.46 -19.43
CA LEU A 66 1.84 -13.08 -18.49
C LEU A 66 2.46 -13.47 -17.14
N LYS A 67 3.77 -13.79 -17.08
CA LYS A 67 4.43 -14.13 -15.81
C LYS A 67 4.56 -12.91 -14.91
N LEU A 68 4.92 -11.76 -15.48
CA LEU A 68 4.99 -10.50 -14.73
C LEU A 68 3.61 -10.08 -14.22
N TRP A 69 2.56 -10.26 -15.03
CA TRP A 69 1.18 -10.02 -14.59
C TRP A 69 0.78 -10.91 -13.40
N GLN A 70 1.08 -12.21 -13.46
CA GLN A 70 0.81 -13.15 -12.37
C GLN A 70 1.61 -12.81 -11.11
N GLN A 71 2.89 -12.45 -11.26
CA GLN A 71 3.75 -12.05 -10.15
C GLN A 71 3.18 -10.82 -9.45
N LEU A 72 2.82 -9.78 -10.20
CA LEU A 72 2.22 -8.56 -9.65
C LEU A 72 0.92 -8.86 -8.88
N LEU A 73 0.02 -9.67 -9.44
CA LEU A 73 -1.21 -10.08 -8.75
C LEU A 73 -0.93 -10.78 -7.42
N THR A 74 0.11 -11.61 -7.38
CA THR A 74 0.53 -12.32 -6.17
C THR A 74 1.12 -11.36 -5.13
N GLU A 75 1.93 -10.40 -5.57
CA GLU A 75 2.52 -9.35 -4.72
C GLU A 75 1.45 -8.42 -4.13
N ILE A 76 0.44 -8.04 -4.92
CA ILE A 76 -0.71 -7.25 -4.44
C ILE A 76 -1.46 -8.03 -3.35
N LYS A 77 -1.75 -9.32 -3.59
CA LYS A 77 -2.44 -10.17 -2.62
C LYS A 77 -1.65 -10.31 -1.32
N ARG A 78 -0.32 -10.49 -1.42
CA ARG A 78 0.57 -10.60 -0.25
C ARG A 78 0.62 -9.30 0.54
N THR A 79 0.77 -8.16 -0.13
CA THR A 79 0.85 -6.84 0.52
C THR A 79 -0.46 -6.47 1.22
N ARG A 80 -1.62 -6.87 0.68
CA ARG A 80 -2.91 -6.69 1.34
C ARG A 80 -3.01 -7.45 2.66
N SER A 81 -2.51 -8.69 2.70
CA SER A 81 -2.57 -9.52 3.92
C SER A 81 -1.81 -8.93 5.10
N THR A 82 -0.77 -8.14 4.84
CA THR A 82 -0.02 -7.39 5.87
C THR A 82 -0.72 -6.12 6.35
N PHE A 83 -1.76 -5.66 5.64
CA PHE A 83 -2.48 -4.41 5.91
C PHE A 83 -3.84 -4.63 6.58
N ASP A 84 -4.39 -5.85 6.51
CA ASP A 84 -5.71 -6.20 7.04
C ASP A 84 -5.67 -6.36 8.58
N THR A 85 -5.24 -5.30 9.27
CA THR A 85 -5.35 -5.17 10.72
C THR A 85 -6.68 -4.50 11.05
N SER A 86 -7.47 -5.12 11.93
CA SER A 86 -8.80 -4.63 12.34
C SER A 86 -8.77 -3.34 13.16
N GLU A 87 -7.59 -2.86 13.55
CA GLU A 87 -7.47 -1.58 14.26
C GLU A 87 -7.79 -0.44 13.29
N THR A 88 -8.67 0.47 13.72
CA THR A 88 -9.06 1.68 12.97
C THR A 88 -8.57 2.96 13.65
N GLN A 89 -8.06 2.83 14.86
CA GLN A 89 -7.58 3.93 15.69
C GLN A 89 -6.35 3.52 16.48
N LYS A 90 -5.47 4.49 16.72
CA LYS A 90 -4.31 4.32 17.60
C LYS A 90 -4.33 5.39 18.68
N SER A 91 -4.51 4.97 19.93
CA SER A 91 -4.40 5.86 21.09
C SER A 91 -2.94 6.04 21.49
N LEU A 92 -2.52 7.31 21.58
CA LEU A 92 -1.21 7.74 22.09
C LEU A 92 -1.34 8.38 23.49
N GLY A 93 -2.45 8.12 24.19
CA GLY A 93 -2.78 8.67 25.50
C GLY A 93 -3.47 10.04 25.39
N VAL A 94 -2.70 11.07 25.00
CA VAL A 94 -3.20 12.47 24.87
C VAL A 94 -3.83 12.78 23.52
N CYS A 95 -3.72 11.85 22.56
CA CYS A 95 -4.24 11.99 21.21
C CYS A 95 -4.67 10.62 20.68
N ILE A 96 -5.72 10.61 19.88
CA ILE A 96 -6.20 9.44 19.16
C ILE A 96 -6.03 9.74 17.68
N ILE A 97 -5.29 8.88 16.98
CA ILE A 97 -5.19 8.92 15.52
C ILE A 97 -6.27 7.99 14.99
N ASP A 98 -7.34 8.56 14.46
CA ASP A 98 -8.32 7.85 13.65
C ASP A 98 -7.81 7.78 12.21
N TYR A 99 -7.66 6.57 11.70
CA TYR A 99 -7.24 6.30 10.34
C TYR A 99 -8.25 5.46 9.58
N GLU A 100 -9.47 5.28 10.10
CA GLU A 100 -10.56 4.53 9.45
C GLU A 100 -10.85 5.06 8.04
N GLN A 101 -10.96 6.39 7.92
CA GLN A 101 -11.22 7.03 6.62
C GLN A 101 -10.07 6.81 5.64
N VAL A 102 -8.82 6.91 6.11
CA VAL A 102 -7.63 6.71 5.27
C VAL A 102 -7.56 5.25 4.83
N GLN A 103 -7.78 4.31 5.76
CA GLN A 103 -7.82 2.88 5.49
C GLN A 103 -8.90 2.52 4.47
N SER A 104 -10.12 3.03 4.64
CA SER A 104 -11.23 2.83 3.70
C SER A 104 -10.89 3.33 2.30
N ARG A 105 -10.31 4.54 2.19
CA ARG A 105 -9.87 5.10 0.91
C ARG A 105 -8.76 4.27 0.27
N VAL A 106 -7.78 3.81 1.05
CA VAL A 106 -6.69 2.94 0.58
C VAL A 106 -7.24 1.62 0.07
N ASN A 107 -8.09 0.95 0.85
CA ASN A 107 -8.74 -0.31 0.47
C ASN A 107 -9.55 -0.17 -0.82
N ALA A 108 -10.33 0.91 -0.96
CA ALA A 108 -11.11 1.16 -2.17
C ALA A 108 -10.22 1.33 -3.42
N LYS A 109 -9.07 2.02 -3.28
CA LYS A 109 -8.11 2.19 -4.38
C LYS A 109 -7.46 0.86 -4.76
N TYR A 110 -7.04 0.08 -3.77
CA TYR A 110 -6.52 -1.27 -3.99
C TYR A 110 -7.51 -2.17 -4.70
N ASP A 111 -8.77 -2.19 -4.28
CA ASP A 111 -9.80 -3.02 -4.92
C ASP A 111 -10.04 -2.58 -6.37
N ALA A 112 -10.05 -1.26 -6.64
CA ALA A 112 -10.15 -0.75 -8.00
C ALA A 112 -8.99 -1.22 -8.89
N TRP A 113 -7.76 -1.11 -8.38
CA TRP A 113 -6.55 -1.55 -9.08
C TRP A 113 -6.51 -3.06 -9.31
N GLN A 114 -6.81 -3.84 -8.27
CA GLN A 114 -6.86 -5.29 -8.35
C GLN A 114 -7.88 -5.75 -9.39
N ARG A 115 -9.07 -5.12 -9.44
CA ARG A 115 -10.09 -5.42 -10.45
C ARG A 115 -9.60 -5.11 -11.87
N ASP A 116 -8.99 -3.96 -12.11
CA ASP A 116 -8.49 -3.58 -13.44
C ASP A 116 -7.36 -4.50 -13.91
N ILE A 117 -6.37 -4.78 -13.05
CA ILE A 117 -5.28 -5.72 -13.33
C ILE A 117 -5.82 -7.11 -13.64
N LEU A 118 -6.75 -7.63 -12.82
CA LEU A 118 -7.37 -8.94 -13.03
C LEU A 118 -8.14 -9.00 -14.35
N SER A 119 -8.91 -7.96 -14.68
CA SER A 119 -9.67 -7.90 -15.92
C SER A 119 -8.75 -8.00 -17.14
N ARG A 120 -7.69 -7.18 -17.18
CA ARG A 120 -6.71 -7.16 -18.27
C ARG A 120 -5.93 -8.48 -18.36
N PHE A 121 -5.49 -9.01 -17.23
CA PHE A 121 -4.84 -10.31 -17.17
C PHE A 121 -5.73 -11.42 -17.71
N GLY A 122 -7.02 -11.42 -17.34
CA GLY A 122 -7.99 -12.40 -17.83
C GLY A 122 -8.15 -12.37 -19.35
N VAL A 123 -8.20 -11.18 -19.96
CA VAL A 123 -8.24 -11.02 -21.42
C VAL A 123 -6.96 -11.57 -22.07
N LYS A 124 -5.78 -11.19 -21.55
CA LYS A 124 -4.48 -11.65 -22.09
C LYS A 124 -4.32 -13.17 -21.98
N LEU A 125 -4.66 -13.73 -20.83
CA LEU A 125 -4.62 -15.18 -20.59
C LEU A 125 -5.59 -15.91 -21.51
N GLY A 126 -6.82 -15.39 -21.67
CA GLY A 126 -7.82 -15.97 -22.56
C GLY A 126 -7.36 -16.00 -24.03
N ASN A 127 -6.70 -14.94 -24.50
CA ASN A 127 -6.13 -14.90 -25.84
C ASN A 127 -4.98 -15.91 -25.99
N ALA A 128 -4.03 -15.95 -25.04
CA ALA A 128 -2.95 -16.92 -25.07
C ALA A 128 -3.45 -18.38 -25.05
N MET A 129 -4.52 -18.68 -24.29
CA MET A 129 -5.13 -20.02 -24.28
C MET A 129 -5.78 -20.37 -25.63
N LYS A 130 -6.43 -19.41 -26.30
CA LYS A 130 -6.98 -19.64 -27.65
C LYS A 130 -5.88 -19.93 -28.66
N ASP A 131 -4.78 -19.19 -28.62
CA ASP A 131 -3.64 -19.39 -29.52
C ASP A 131 -2.99 -20.75 -29.29
N VAL A 132 -2.78 -21.14 -28.03
CA VAL A 132 -2.26 -22.48 -27.66
C VAL A 132 -3.20 -23.58 -28.15
N HIS A 133 -4.52 -23.41 -27.99
CA HIS A 133 -5.50 -24.39 -28.46
C HIS A 133 -5.49 -24.51 -30.00
N ALA A 134 -5.37 -23.40 -30.72
CA ALA A 134 -5.26 -23.40 -32.17
C ALA A 134 -3.97 -24.12 -32.64
N LEU A 135 -2.84 -23.87 -31.97
CA LEU A 135 -1.57 -24.54 -32.25
C LEU A 135 -1.64 -26.05 -31.99
N ILE A 136 -2.20 -26.47 -30.86
CA ILE A 136 -2.35 -27.89 -30.53
C ILE A 136 -3.26 -28.59 -31.54
N THR A 137 -4.39 -27.97 -31.88
CA THR A 137 -5.35 -28.51 -32.86
C THR A 137 -4.70 -28.64 -34.24
N LYS A 138 -3.93 -27.63 -34.67
CA LYS A 138 -3.18 -27.67 -35.92
C LYS A 138 -2.14 -28.79 -35.93
N ALA A 139 -1.31 -28.88 -34.88
CA ALA A 139 -0.29 -29.91 -34.75
C ALA A 139 -0.90 -31.34 -34.75
N ARG A 140 -2.05 -31.52 -34.09
CA ARG A 140 -2.79 -32.79 -34.13
C ARG A 140 -3.22 -33.14 -35.56
N ASN A 141 -3.85 -32.20 -36.26
CA ASN A 141 -4.32 -32.44 -37.63
C ASN A 141 -3.15 -32.75 -38.59
N GLU A 142 -2.00 -32.07 -38.43
CA GLU A 142 -0.79 -32.35 -39.22
C GLU A 142 -0.24 -33.76 -38.94
N LEU A 143 -0.21 -34.20 -37.68
CA LEU A 143 0.21 -35.56 -37.30
C LEU A 143 -0.76 -36.62 -37.83
N GLU A 144 -2.06 -36.38 -37.75
CA GLU A 144 -3.08 -37.27 -38.30
C GLU A 144 -2.89 -37.43 -39.83
N HIS A 145 -2.69 -36.32 -40.56
CA HIS A 145 -2.40 -36.35 -41.99
C HIS A 145 -1.14 -37.14 -42.34
N GLN A 146 -0.02 -36.87 -41.65
CA GLN A 146 1.23 -37.61 -41.88
C GLN A 146 1.10 -39.11 -41.56
N SER A 147 0.31 -39.48 -40.54
CA SER A 147 0.06 -40.89 -40.20
C SER A 147 -0.71 -41.63 -41.30
N ILE A 148 -1.66 -40.95 -41.94
CA ILE A 148 -2.49 -41.51 -43.02
C ILE A 148 -1.64 -41.69 -44.28
N GLU A 149 -0.83 -40.70 -44.65
CA GLU A 149 0.06 -40.77 -45.81
C GLU A 149 1.13 -41.87 -45.66
N GLY A 150 1.70 -42.04 -44.45
CA GLY A 150 2.64 -43.12 -44.15
C GLY A 150 2.04 -44.53 -44.22
N LEU A 151 0.74 -44.67 -43.99
CA LEU A 151 0.01 -45.94 -44.15
C LEU A 151 -0.36 -46.23 -45.62
N VAL A 152 -0.66 -45.19 -46.41
CA VAL A 152 -0.99 -45.31 -47.83
C VAL A 152 0.25 -45.58 -48.69
N GLY A 153 1.41 -45.01 -48.35
CA GLY A 153 2.68 -45.23 -49.06
C GLY A 153 3.35 -46.59 -48.86
N ARG A 154 2.76 -47.50 -48.06
CA ARG A 154 3.29 -48.87 -47.80
C ARG A 154 2.56 -49.99 -48.55
N ARG A 155 1.63 -49.67 -49.46
CA ARG A 155 0.99 -50.67 -50.33
C ARG A 155 1.54 -50.66 -51.74
#